data_AF-A0A965TF04-F1
#
_entry.id   AF-A0A965TF04-F1
#
_cell.length_a   1.000
_cell.length_b   1.000
_cell.length_c   1.000
_cell.angle_alpha   90.00
_cell.angle_beta   90.00
_cell.angle_gamma   90.00
#
_symmetry.space_group_name_H-M   'P 1'
#
loop_
_entity.id
_entity.type
_entity.pdbx_description
1 polymer ?
#
loop_
_entity_poly.entity_id
_entity_poly.type
_entity_poly.pdbx_seq_one_letter_code
_entity_poly.pdbx_strand_id
1 'polypeptide(L)'
;MKRIFVFLLVLLFIIPSLSACEKAEVPGVSEETSSKIIPVNSEIIQINMEQKTFYFSEDNIQEKLKLQGRYSFTNQGLTFDMVCETLEFNAYCMDDVKINLTIQSLVDDYWNCYFTVFVDDVQQERIEVESSSLESEIKDMTIATGLSEGNHSFKIVRQTESSSVLVVFKSLSISGELTEKPQNNNLYIEFYGDSITVGMGNLILH
;
A
#
# COMPACT_ATOMS: atom_id res chain seq x y z
N MET A 1 39.26 -0.35 -14.07
CA MET A 1 38.57 -1.17 -15.09
C MET A 1 38.74 -2.65 -14.76
N LYS A 2 37.69 -3.30 -14.28
CA LYS A 2 37.57 -4.77 -14.24
C LYS A 2 36.10 -5.08 -14.55
N ARG A 3 35.85 -5.63 -15.74
CA ARG A 3 34.53 -6.09 -16.19
C ARG A 3 34.42 -7.56 -15.82
N ILE A 4 33.45 -7.92 -14.99
CA ILE A 4 33.10 -9.31 -14.69
C ILE A 4 31.96 -9.69 -15.62
N PHE A 5 32.21 -10.67 -16.49
CA PHE A 5 31.20 -11.36 -17.29
C PHE A 5 30.52 -12.40 -16.39
N VAL A 6 29.20 -12.34 -16.26
CA VAL A 6 28.40 -13.41 -15.65
C VAL A 6 27.69 -14.14 -16.78
N PHE A 7 28.06 -15.40 -17.00
CA PHE A 7 27.34 -16.33 -17.85
C PHE A 7 26.15 -16.90 -17.07
N LEU A 8 24.94 -16.73 -17.60
CA LEU A 8 23.72 -17.34 -17.06
C LEU A 8 23.59 -18.77 -17.62
N LEU A 9 23.81 -19.78 -16.76
CA LEU A 9 23.57 -21.18 -17.08
C LEU A 9 22.24 -21.60 -16.42
N VAL A 10 21.20 -21.83 -17.21
CA VAL A 10 19.91 -22.33 -16.74
C VAL A 10 19.99 -23.86 -16.65
N LEU A 11 20.02 -24.41 -15.43
CA LEU A 11 19.88 -25.84 -15.18
C LEU A 11 18.44 -26.14 -14.74
N LEU A 12 17.68 -26.76 -15.64
CA LEU A 12 16.39 -27.38 -15.37
C LEU A 12 16.62 -28.66 -14.54
N PHE A 13 16.13 -28.71 -13.29
CA PHE A 13 15.99 -29.96 -12.57
C PHE A 13 14.52 -30.38 -12.53
N ILE A 14 14.23 -31.46 -13.25
CA ILE A 14 12.98 -32.21 -13.19
C ILE A 14 13.05 -33.10 -11.95
N ILE A 15 12.12 -32.95 -11.01
CA ILE A 15 11.96 -33.86 -9.87
C ILE A 15 10.78 -34.79 -10.19
N PRO A 16 10.96 -36.11 -10.32
CA PRO A 16 9.85 -37.04 -10.33
C PRO A 16 9.39 -37.34 -8.89
N SER A 17 8.08 -37.27 -8.71
CA SER A 17 7.35 -37.74 -7.53
C SER A 17 7.48 -39.26 -7.38
N LEU A 18 7.91 -39.74 -6.21
CA LEU A 18 7.65 -41.11 -5.77
C LEU A 18 6.68 -41.12 -4.58
N SER A 19 5.51 -41.70 -4.83
CA SER A 19 4.67 -42.31 -3.81
C SER A 19 5.30 -43.63 -3.38
N ALA A 20 5.41 -43.85 -2.07
CA ALA A 20 5.49 -45.18 -1.49
C ALA A 20 4.73 -45.17 -0.17
N CYS A 21 3.58 -45.84 -0.19
CA CYS A 21 2.78 -46.22 0.96
C CYS A 21 3.42 -47.49 1.52
N GLU A 22 3.91 -47.47 2.76
CA GLU A 22 4.21 -48.71 3.48
C GLU A 22 3.73 -48.58 4.92
N LYS A 23 2.85 -49.52 5.25
CA LYS A 23 2.14 -49.66 6.52
C LYS A 23 2.93 -50.65 7.34
N ALA A 24 3.46 -50.23 8.49
CA ALA A 24 4.06 -51.14 9.47
C ALA A 24 3.34 -51.00 10.81
N GLU A 25 2.99 -52.15 11.37
CA GLU A 25 2.13 -52.35 12.53
C GLU A 25 2.94 -52.29 13.84
N VAL A 26 2.27 -51.85 14.91
CA VAL A 26 2.80 -51.53 16.26
C VAL A 26 2.94 -52.79 17.12
N PRO A 27 3.91 -52.82 18.06
CA PRO A 27 3.54 -53.16 19.43
C PRO A 27 4.29 -52.37 20.51
N GLY A 28 3.59 -52.03 21.60
CA GLY A 28 4.21 -51.84 22.93
C GLY A 28 3.89 -50.53 23.64
N VAL A 29 2.88 -50.58 24.51
CA VAL A 29 2.53 -49.57 25.52
C VAL A 29 3.57 -49.53 26.64
N SER A 30 4.00 -48.34 27.06
CA SER A 30 4.20 -48.02 28.49
C SER A 30 4.39 -46.52 28.76
N GLU A 31 3.62 -46.07 29.76
CA GLU A 31 3.90 -45.01 30.74
C GLU A 31 3.48 -43.55 30.45
N GLU A 32 2.45 -43.18 31.22
CA GLU A 32 1.96 -41.85 31.51
C GLU A 32 3.08 -40.90 31.96
N THR A 33 3.27 -39.83 31.21
CA THR A 33 3.80 -38.58 31.77
C THR A 33 2.76 -37.50 31.58
N SER A 34 2.11 -37.15 32.68
CA SER A 34 1.19 -36.02 32.82
C SER A 34 1.87 -34.72 32.37
N SER A 35 1.67 -34.36 31.10
CA SER A 35 1.99 -33.03 30.61
C SER A 35 0.93 -32.08 31.15
N LYS A 36 1.28 -31.26 32.13
CA LYS A 36 0.50 -30.09 32.53
C LYS A 36 0.23 -29.26 31.28
N ILE A 37 -1.01 -29.29 30.78
CA ILE A 37 -1.50 -28.33 29.80
C ILE A 37 -1.52 -26.99 30.52
N ILE A 38 -0.52 -26.16 30.25
CA ILE A 38 -0.57 -24.74 30.61
C ILE A 38 -1.62 -24.16 29.64
N PRO A 39 -2.76 -23.63 30.13
CA PRO A 39 -3.67 -22.93 29.24
C PRO A 39 -2.94 -21.72 28.68
N VAL A 40 -2.68 -21.73 27.37
CA VAL A 40 -2.27 -20.53 26.64
C VAL A 40 -3.47 -19.59 26.72
N ASN A 41 -3.40 -18.64 27.65
CA ASN A 41 -4.35 -17.55 27.71
C ASN A 41 -4.02 -16.61 26.54
N SER A 42 -4.43 -16.99 25.33
CA SER A 42 -4.45 -16.06 24.22
C SER A 42 -5.57 -15.08 24.53
N GLU A 43 -5.22 -13.94 25.11
CA GLU A 43 -6.11 -12.79 25.13
C GLU A 43 -6.54 -12.55 23.69
N ILE A 44 -7.82 -12.76 23.40
CA ILE A 44 -8.40 -12.37 22.12
C ILE A 44 -8.34 -10.84 22.13
N ILE A 45 -7.36 -10.27 21.44
CA ILE A 45 -7.32 -8.84 21.17
C ILE A 45 -8.51 -8.58 20.26
N GLN A 46 -9.60 -8.10 20.84
CA GLN A 46 -10.72 -7.58 20.06
C GLN A 46 -10.27 -6.25 19.45
N ILE A 47 -10.01 -6.27 18.15
CA ILE A 47 -9.72 -5.06 17.40
C ILE A 47 -11.01 -4.24 17.36
N ASN A 48 -10.93 -2.99 17.81
CA ASN A 48 -12.05 -2.07 17.70
C ASN A 48 -12.23 -1.68 16.22
N MET A 49 -13.35 -2.10 15.63
CA MET A 49 -13.73 -1.86 14.23
C MET A 49 -14.53 -0.57 14.03
N GLU A 50 -14.67 0.28 15.05
CA GLU A 50 -15.21 1.64 14.86
C GLU A 50 -14.36 2.41 13.85
N GLN A 51 -15.02 3.30 13.10
CA GLN A 51 -14.34 4.18 12.17
C GLN A 51 -13.40 5.13 12.93
N LYS A 52 -12.12 5.08 12.57
CA LYS A 52 -11.07 5.94 13.10
C LYS A 52 -10.51 6.80 11.99
N THR A 53 -10.06 8.00 12.36
CA THR A 53 -9.36 8.93 11.48
C THR A 53 -7.94 9.11 11.98
N PHE A 54 -6.98 8.81 11.12
CA PHE A 54 -5.55 8.91 11.37
C PHE A 54 -4.99 10.09 10.59
N TYR A 55 -4.33 11.03 11.25
CA TYR A 55 -3.78 12.21 10.58
C TYR A 55 -2.36 11.94 10.09
N PHE A 56 -2.07 12.26 8.82
CA PHE A 56 -0.74 12.06 8.25
C PHE A 56 0.35 12.94 8.88
N SER A 57 -0.04 13.99 9.61
CA SER A 57 0.86 14.84 10.38
C SER A 57 1.34 14.21 11.70
N GLU A 58 0.76 13.08 12.14
CA GLU A 58 1.09 12.44 13.42
C GLU A 58 2.22 11.41 13.27
N ASP A 59 3.29 11.53 14.06
CA ASP A 59 4.49 10.69 13.93
C ASP A 59 4.20 9.18 14.04
N ASN A 60 3.31 8.77 14.95
CA ASN A 60 2.88 7.38 15.10
C ASN A 60 2.17 6.82 13.86
N ILE A 61 1.58 7.70 13.03
CA ILE A 61 0.98 7.32 11.76
C ILE A 61 2.05 7.25 10.69
N GLN A 62 2.96 8.22 10.62
CA GLN A 62 4.06 8.25 9.65
C GLN A 62 4.91 6.97 9.70
N GLU A 63 5.15 6.40 10.88
CA GLU A 63 5.91 5.16 11.06
C GLU A 63 5.24 3.94 10.42
N LYS A 64 3.91 3.97 10.27
CA LYS A 64 3.07 2.90 9.69
C LYS A 64 2.92 3.00 8.17
N LEU A 65 3.58 3.97 7.53
CA LEU A 65 3.52 4.18 6.09
C LEU A 65 4.84 3.79 5.43
N LYS A 66 4.73 3.25 4.21
CA LYS A 66 5.83 3.16 3.26
C LYS A 66 5.58 4.18 2.16
N LEU A 67 6.58 5.00 1.90
CA LEU A 67 6.51 6.09 0.93
C LEU A 67 7.61 5.93 -0.11
N GLN A 68 7.29 6.24 -1.37
CA GLN A 68 8.26 6.31 -2.46
C GLN A 68 8.06 7.61 -3.24
N GLY A 69 9.16 8.28 -3.58
CA GLY A 69 9.15 9.59 -4.24
C GLY A 69 9.65 10.72 -3.32
N ARG A 70 9.32 11.97 -3.63
CA ARG A 70 9.85 13.18 -2.96
C ARG A 70 8.76 13.88 -2.15
N TYR A 71 8.49 13.33 -0.97
CA TYR A 71 7.45 13.82 -0.09
C TYR A 71 8.02 14.65 1.08
N SER A 72 7.13 15.32 1.80
CA SER A 72 7.40 15.96 3.09
C SER A 72 6.19 15.82 4.00
N PHE A 73 6.45 15.57 5.28
CA PHE A 73 5.43 15.71 6.32
C PHE A 73 5.39 17.16 6.78
N THR A 74 4.20 17.74 6.78
CA THR A 74 3.93 19.12 7.19
C THR A 74 2.88 19.12 8.30
N ASN A 75 2.63 20.28 8.90
CA ASN A 75 1.51 20.44 9.82
C ASN A 75 0.13 20.27 9.14
N GLN A 76 0.06 20.27 7.81
CA GLN A 76 -1.17 20.05 7.05
C GLN A 76 -1.34 18.57 6.63
N GLY A 77 -0.27 17.77 6.67
CA GLY A 77 -0.26 16.37 6.24
C GLY A 77 0.93 16.02 5.35
N LEU A 78 0.78 14.97 4.55
CA LEU A 78 1.80 14.43 3.64
C LEU A 78 1.67 15.08 2.25
N THR A 79 2.72 15.77 1.78
CA THR A 79 2.76 16.28 0.40
C THR A 79 2.83 15.12 -0.59
N PHE A 80 2.11 15.24 -1.70
CA PHE A 80 1.96 14.15 -2.68
C PHE A 80 1.85 14.74 -4.10
N ASP A 81 2.88 15.46 -4.51
CA ASP A 81 2.89 16.34 -5.69
C ASP A 81 3.56 15.72 -6.92
N MET A 82 4.58 14.87 -6.74
CA MET A 82 5.34 14.33 -7.88
C MET A 82 4.62 13.15 -8.52
N VAL A 83 4.75 13.02 -9.84
CA VAL A 83 4.26 11.85 -10.56
C VAL A 83 4.90 10.57 -10.00
N CYS A 84 4.13 9.48 -9.96
CA CYS A 84 4.54 8.18 -9.41
C CYS A 84 4.88 8.20 -7.91
N GLU A 85 4.62 9.29 -7.18
CA GLU A 85 4.63 9.23 -5.73
C GLU A 85 3.66 8.16 -5.25
N THR A 86 4.14 7.39 -4.29
CA THR A 86 3.49 6.18 -3.83
C THR A 86 3.35 6.21 -2.32
N LEU A 87 2.14 5.97 -1.85
CA LEU A 87 1.79 5.69 -0.46
C LEU A 87 1.35 4.25 -0.34
N GLU A 88 2.00 3.47 0.52
CA GLU A 88 1.61 2.09 0.85
C GLU A 88 1.38 1.95 2.36
N PHE A 89 0.35 1.21 2.75
CA PHE A 89 0.08 0.83 4.14
C PHE A 89 -0.69 -0.50 4.21
N ASN A 90 -0.66 -1.13 5.38
CA ASN A 90 -1.48 -2.30 5.69
C ASN A 90 -2.46 -1.97 6.82
N ALA A 91 -3.62 -2.61 6.81
CA ALA A 91 -4.60 -2.46 7.88
C ALA A 91 -5.36 -3.77 8.11
N TYR A 92 -5.76 -4.01 9.35
CA TYR A 92 -6.85 -4.92 9.66
C TYR A 92 -8.12 -4.06 9.70
N CYS A 93 -8.99 -4.19 8.70
CA CYS A 93 -10.12 -3.28 8.52
C CYS A 93 -11.29 -3.93 7.78
N MET A 94 -12.40 -3.20 7.69
CA MET A 94 -13.58 -3.51 6.89
C MET A 94 -14.20 -2.23 6.32
N ASP A 95 -15.28 -2.37 5.53
CA ASP A 95 -16.06 -1.29 4.95
C ASP A 95 -15.25 -0.40 3.98
N ASP A 96 -15.55 0.91 3.95
CA ASP A 96 -14.89 1.88 3.09
C ASP A 96 -13.60 2.40 3.72
N VAL A 97 -12.60 2.63 2.86
CA VAL A 97 -11.36 3.32 3.23
C VAL A 97 -11.28 4.63 2.47
N LYS A 98 -11.05 5.73 3.19
CA LYS A 98 -11.08 7.10 2.62
C LYS A 98 -9.86 7.90 3.01
N ILE A 99 -9.37 8.72 2.08
CA ILE A 99 -8.34 9.73 2.33
C ILE A 99 -8.99 11.10 2.22
N ASN A 100 -8.87 11.91 3.26
CA ASN A 100 -9.15 13.34 3.17
C ASN A 100 -7.89 14.05 2.67
N LEU A 101 -8.03 14.93 1.70
CA LEU A 101 -6.92 15.66 1.10
C LEU A 101 -7.26 17.11 0.84
N THR A 102 -6.23 17.95 0.70
CA THR A 102 -6.35 19.22 -0.02
C THR A 102 -5.85 19.07 -1.44
N ILE A 103 -6.53 19.73 -2.37
CA ILE A 103 -6.16 19.84 -3.78
C ILE A 103 -6.19 21.30 -4.20
N GLN A 104 -5.25 21.74 -5.02
CA GLN A 104 -5.18 23.11 -5.54
C GLN A 104 -4.66 23.09 -6.98
N SER A 105 -5.41 23.68 -7.92
CA SER A 105 -4.93 23.85 -9.29
C SER A 105 -3.83 24.90 -9.34
N LEU A 106 -2.81 24.66 -10.16
CA LEU A 106 -1.74 25.64 -10.43
C LEU A 106 -1.93 26.38 -11.76
N VAL A 107 -2.97 26.03 -12.51
CA VAL A 107 -3.31 26.61 -13.81
C VAL A 107 -4.80 26.95 -13.88
N ASP A 108 -5.15 28.00 -14.62
CA ASP A 108 -6.53 28.49 -14.77
C ASP A 108 -7.44 27.54 -15.58
N ASP A 109 -6.86 26.55 -16.26
CA ASP A 109 -7.59 25.57 -17.07
C ASP A 109 -8.19 24.39 -16.28
N TYR A 110 -8.20 24.45 -14.93
CA TYR A 110 -8.75 23.45 -14.00
C TYR A 110 -8.35 22.01 -14.31
N TRP A 111 -7.25 21.56 -13.71
CA TRP A 111 -6.74 20.20 -13.92
C TRP A 111 -7.16 19.26 -12.80
N ASN A 112 -7.57 18.06 -13.18
CA ASN A 112 -7.90 17.00 -12.23
C ASN A 112 -6.64 16.23 -11.84
N CYS A 113 -6.61 15.74 -10.60
CA CYS A 113 -5.55 14.85 -10.15
C CYS A 113 -6.03 13.39 -10.22
N TYR A 114 -5.22 12.53 -10.84
CA TYR A 114 -5.54 11.12 -11.01
C TYR A 114 -4.66 10.24 -10.13
N PHE A 115 -5.26 9.18 -9.59
CA PHE A 115 -4.60 8.19 -8.74
C PHE A 115 -4.94 6.79 -9.21
N THR A 116 -3.94 5.92 -9.20
CA THR A 116 -4.15 4.47 -9.30
C THR A 116 -4.08 3.89 -7.90
N VAL A 117 -5.09 3.11 -7.52
CA VAL A 117 -5.11 2.41 -6.24
C VAL A 117 -5.00 0.91 -6.47
N PHE A 118 -4.26 0.23 -5.62
CA PHE A 118 -4.24 -1.21 -5.50
C PHE A 118 -4.73 -1.59 -4.11
N VAL A 119 -5.63 -2.57 -4.05
CA VAL A 119 -6.07 -3.22 -2.82
C VAL A 119 -5.72 -4.69 -2.96
N ASP A 120 -4.95 -5.24 -2.01
CA ASP A 120 -4.48 -6.63 -2.05
C ASP A 120 -3.79 -6.99 -3.39
N ASP A 121 -2.93 -6.08 -3.86
CA ASP A 121 -2.23 -6.14 -5.15
C ASP A 121 -3.14 -6.13 -6.41
N VAL A 122 -4.45 -5.96 -6.24
CA VAL A 122 -5.42 -5.82 -7.33
C VAL A 122 -5.63 -4.34 -7.64
N GLN A 123 -5.33 -3.95 -8.88
CA GLN A 123 -5.58 -2.60 -9.37
C GLN A 123 -7.09 -2.31 -9.38
N GLN A 124 -7.47 -1.18 -8.78
CA GLN A 124 -8.82 -0.65 -8.78
C GLN A 124 -9.04 0.28 -9.98
N GLU A 125 -10.29 0.72 -10.18
CA GLU A 125 -10.57 1.79 -11.14
C GLU A 125 -9.77 3.05 -10.77
N ARG A 126 -9.31 3.77 -11.80
CA ARG A 126 -8.55 5.00 -11.61
C ARG A 126 -9.43 6.04 -10.95
N ILE A 127 -8.94 6.64 -9.87
CA ILE A 127 -9.67 7.68 -9.16
C ILE A 127 -9.30 9.04 -9.73
N GLU A 128 -10.31 9.84 -10.01
CA GLU A 128 -10.20 11.24 -10.38
C GLU A 128 -10.61 12.12 -9.21
N VAL A 129 -9.79 13.11 -8.90
CA VAL A 129 -10.10 14.15 -7.91
C VAL A 129 -10.12 15.48 -8.63
N GLU A 130 -11.30 16.06 -8.73
CA GLU A 130 -11.51 17.32 -9.39
C GLU A 130 -10.93 18.49 -8.59
N SER A 131 -10.21 19.37 -9.27
CA SER A 131 -9.83 20.69 -8.72
C SER A 131 -10.56 21.78 -9.49
N SER A 132 -11.39 22.55 -8.78
CA SER A 132 -12.21 23.59 -9.40
C SER A 132 -11.70 25.01 -9.16
N SER A 133 -10.51 25.17 -8.57
CA SER A 133 -10.02 26.47 -8.15
C SER A 133 -8.50 26.55 -8.04
N LEU A 134 -7.97 27.77 -8.20
CA LEU A 134 -6.62 28.14 -7.77
C LEU A 134 -6.50 28.22 -6.24
N GLU A 135 -7.62 28.23 -5.52
CA GLU A 135 -7.66 28.12 -4.06
C GLU A 135 -7.62 26.66 -3.63
N SER A 136 -7.10 26.41 -2.43
CA SER A 136 -7.05 25.06 -1.86
C SER A 136 -8.46 24.57 -1.46
N GLU A 137 -8.82 23.38 -1.94
CA GLU A 137 -10.10 22.73 -1.69
C GLU A 137 -9.88 21.45 -0.87
N ILE A 138 -10.78 21.15 0.06
CA ILE A 138 -10.79 19.88 0.79
C ILE A 138 -11.69 18.89 0.04
N LYS A 139 -11.19 17.68 -0.22
CA LYS A 139 -11.92 16.59 -0.87
C LYS A 139 -11.72 15.27 -0.11
N ASP A 140 -12.68 14.37 -0.27
CA ASP A 140 -12.57 12.99 0.18
C ASP A 140 -12.39 12.05 -1.01
N MET A 141 -11.37 11.20 -0.95
CA MET A 141 -11.07 10.17 -1.93
C MET A 141 -11.36 8.80 -1.32
N THR A 142 -12.35 8.08 -1.85
CA THR A 142 -12.63 6.71 -1.43
C THR A 142 -11.72 5.76 -2.20
N ILE A 143 -10.83 5.05 -1.51
CA ILE A 143 -9.82 4.17 -2.12
C ILE A 143 -10.21 2.69 -2.11
N ALA A 144 -11.18 2.32 -1.29
CA ALA A 144 -11.81 1.00 -1.27
C ALA A 144 -13.23 1.11 -0.72
N THR A 145 -14.12 0.23 -1.16
CA THR A 145 -15.53 0.19 -0.72
C THR A 145 -15.95 -1.21 -0.31
N GLY A 146 -16.70 -1.33 0.78
CA GLY A 146 -17.33 -2.59 1.18
C GLY A 146 -16.37 -3.75 1.39
N LEU A 147 -15.19 -3.49 1.96
CA LEU A 147 -14.24 -4.54 2.30
C LEU A 147 -14.84 -5.46 3.37
N SER A 148 -14.63 -6.77 3.20
CA SER A 148 -14.86 -7.72 4.29
C SER A 148 -13.89 -7.45 5.42
N GLU A 149 -14.24 -7.81 6.65
CA GLU A 149 -13.28 -7.77 7.76
C GLU A 149 -12.07 -8.67 7.48
N GLY A 150 -10.88 -8.08 7.53
CA GLY A 150 -9.64 -8.81 7.36
C GLY A 150 -8.42 -7.92 7.23
N ASN A 151 -7.27 -8.56 6.96
CA ASN A 151 -6.05 -7.86 6.60
C ASN A 151 -6.09 -7.45 5.13
N HIS A 152 -5.84 -6.17 4.88
CA HIS A 152 -5.78 -5.59 3.55
C HIS A 152 -4.48 -4.80 3.35
N SER A 153 -3.93 -4.87 2.15
CA SER A 153 -2.84 -3.99 1.71
C SER A 153 -3.35 -2.92 0.76
N PHE A 154 -2.80 -1.72 0.88
CA PHE A 154 -3.18 -0.57 0.07
C PHE A 154 -1.95 0.06 -0.55
N LYS A 155 -2.04 0.41 -1.83
CA LYS A 155 -1.05 1.22 -2.54
C LYS A 155 -1.74 2.27 -3.38
N ILE A 156 -1.42 3.52 -3.15
CA ILE A 156 -1.91 4.67 -3.92
C ILE A 156 -0.75 5.25 -4.70
N VAL A 157 -0.93 5.45 -6.00
CA VAL A 157 0.09 6.00 -6.91
C VAL A 157 -0.47 7.22 -7.63
N ARG A 158 0.14 8.37 -7.45
CA ARG A 158 -0.21 9.59 -8.19
C ARG A 158 0.17 9.46 -9.67
N GLN A 159 -0.73 9.85 -10.56
CA GLN A 159 -0.53 9.80 -12.01
C GLN A 159 -0.30 11.19 -12.63
N THR A 160 -0.86 12.25 -12.04
CA THR A 160 -0.74 13.61 -12.57
C THR A 160 0.60 14.25 -12.20
N GLU A 161 1.20 15.01 -13.12
CA GLU A 161 2.43 15.76 -12.85
C GLU A 161 2.23 16.90 -11.83
N SER A 162 3.33 17.39 -11.25
CA SER A 162 3.31 18.40 -10.18
C SER A 162 2.98 19.81 -10.67
N SER A 163 3.25 20.12 -11.94
CA SER A 163 2.98 21.44 -12.55
C SER A 163 1.50 21.76 -12.71
N SER A 164 0.62 20.75 -12.63
CA SER A 164 -0.82 20.93 -12.83
C SER A 164 -1.56 21.22 -11.53
N VAL A 165 -1.24 20.48 -10.46
CA VAL A 165 -2.04 20.45 -9.22
C VAL A 165 -1.16 20.10 -8.02
N LEU A 166 -1.36 20.77 -6.89
CA LEU A 166 -0.78 20.39 -5.60
C LEU A 166 -1.75 19.53 -4.80
N VAL A 167 -1.22 18.51 -4.10
CA VAL A 167 -2.00 17.62 -3.23
C VAL A 167 -1.30 17.42 -1.89
N VAL A 168 -2.08 17.51 -0.81
CA VAL A 168 -1.65 17.11 0.53
C VAL A 168 -2.67 16.12 1.09
N PHE A 169 -2.23 14.91 1.43
CA PHE A 169 -3.05 13.95 2.16
C PHE A 169 -3.09 14.34 3.63
N LYS A 170 -4.30 14.60 4.14
CA LYS A 170 -4.53 15.12 5.49
C LYS A 170 -4.79 14.02 6.50
N SER A 171 -5.72 13.12 6.17
CA SER A 171 -6.05 11.99 7.02
C SER A 171 -6.50 10.76 6.25
N LEU A 172 -6.42 9.62 6.91
CA LEU A 172 -6.91 8.32 6.48
C LEU A 172 -8.03 7.87 7.43
N SER A 173 -9.18 7.51 6.90
CA SER A 173 -10.30 6.96 7.65
C SER A 173 -10.49 5.48 7.33
N ILE A 174 -10.46 4.63 8.37
CA ILE A 174 -10.70 3.17 8.28
C ILE A 174 -11.56 2.70 9.46
N SER A 175 -12.38 1.67 9.23
CA SER A 175 -13.00 0.88 10.30
C SER A 175 -12.03 -0.24 10.71
N GLY A 176 -11.21 -0.01 11.74
CA GLY A 176 -10.16 -0.95 12.15
C GLY A 176 -8.86 -0.29 12.61
N GLU A 177 -7.71 -0.87 12.28
CA GLU A 177 -6.40 -0.35 12.69
C GLU A 177 -5.31 -0.55 11.63
N LEU A 178 -4.35 0.38 11.60
CA LEU A 178 -3.13 0.24 10.81
C LEU A 178 -2.23 -0.83 11.43
N THR A 179 -1.76 -1.75 10.60
CA THR A 179 -0.86 -2.83 11.02
C THR A 179 0.57 -2.52 10.61
N GLU A 180 1.48 -3.50 10.70
CA GLU A 180 2.87 -3.30 10.29
C GLU A 180 2.96 -2.86 8.83
N LYS A 181 3.75 -1.81 8.57
CA LYS A 181 3.87 -1.24 7.23
C LYS A 181 4.47 -2.23 6.24
N PRO A 182 4.19 -2.09 4.93
CA PRO A 182 4.87 -2.88 3.91
C PRO A 182 6.39 -2.73 3.97
N GLN A 183 7.12 -3.79 3.63
CA GLN A 183 8.58 -3.79 3.65
C GLN A 183 9.15 -2.75 2.67
N ASN A 184 10.18 -2.02 3.12
CA ASN A 184 10.93 -1.11 2.28
C ASN A 184 11.69 -1.84 1.16
N ASN A 185 11.87 -1.17 0.04
CA ASN A 185 12.68 -1.70 -1.06
C ASN A 185 14.17 -1.63 -0.70
N ASN A 186 14.94 -2.60 -1.17
CA ASN A 186 16.40 -2.65 -0.99
C ASN A 186 17.17 -1.87 -2.07
N LEU A 187 16.49 -1.49 -3.15
CA LEU A 187 17.05 -0.82 -4.31
C LEU A 187 16.21 0.41 -4.66
N TYR A 188 16.88 1.47 -5.09
CA TYR A 188 16.27 2.74 -5.46
C TYR A 188 16.80 3.17 -6.83
N ILE A 189 15.91 3.72 -7.66
CA ILE A 189 16.22 4.31 -8.96
C ILE A 189 15.57 5.68 -8.98
N GLU A 190 16.31 6.70 -9.42
CA GLU A 190 15.78 8.05 -9.62
C GLU A 190 15.74 8.38 -11.12
N PHE A 191 14.61 8.91 -11.57
CA PHE A 191 14.40 9.31 -12.95
C PHE A 191 14.39 10.84 -13.05
N TYR A 192 15.16 11.37 -13.98
CA TYR A 192 15.14 12.77 -14.38
C TYR A 192 14.76 12.83 -15.86
N GLY A 193 13.80 13.66 -16.22
CA GLY A 193 13.42 13.84 -17.61
C GLY A 193 12.27 14.82 -17.76
N ASP A 194 11.61 14.71 -18.90
CA ASP A 194 10.55 15.62 -19.34
C ASP A 194 9.20 14.89 -19.42
N SER A 195 8.31 15.41 -20.26
CA SER A 195 7.02 14.84 -20.66
C SER A 195 7.01 13.31 -20.83
N ILE A 196 8.08 12.69 -21.35
CA ILE A 196 8.16 11.23 -21.54
C ILE A 196 8.26 10.52 -20.19
N THR A 197 9.10 11.02 -19.28
CA THR A 197 9.29 10.43 -17.94
C THR A 197 8.02 10.54 -17.10
N VAL A 198 7.28 11.63 -17.23
CA VAL A 198 6.00 11.82 -16.53
C VAL A 198 4.81 11.16 -17.23
N GLY A 199 5.03 10.50 -18.38
CA GLY A 199 3.99 9.75 -19.10
C GLY A 199 2.94 10.62 -19.78
N MET A 200 3.24 11.88 -20.12
CA MET A 200 2.28 12.78 -20.74
C MET A 200 1.71 12.18 -22.04
N GLY A 201 0.38 12.02 -22.10
CA GLY A 201 -0.31 11.48 -23.28
C GLY A 201 -0.30 9.96 -23.43
N ASN A 202 0.21 9.20 -22.45
CA ASN A 202 0.28 7.74 -22.54
C ASN A 202 -1.08 7.01 -22.45
N LEU A 203 -2.11 7.69 -21.94
CA LEU A 203 -3.47 7.17 -21.76
C LEU A 203 -4.48 7.83 -22.70
N ILE A 204 -4.06 8.36 -23.84
CA ILE A 204 -4.99 8.80 -24.89
C ILE A 204 -5.80 7.58 -25.34
N LEU A 205 -7.02 7.48 -24.83
CA LEU A 205 -8.03 6.53 -25.31
C LEU A 205 -8.66 7.13 -26.56
N HIS A 206 -8.54 6.39 -27.67
CA HIS A 206 -9.39 6.57 -28.85
C HIS A 206 -10.78 6.00 -28.61
#